data_AF-A0A6G3CYX8-F1
#
_entry.id   AF-A0A6G3CYX8-F1
#
_cell.length_a   1.000
_cell.length_b   1.000
_cell.length_c   1.000
_cell.angle_alpha   90.00
_cell.angle_beta   90.00
_cell.angle_gamma   90.00
#
_symmetry.space_group_name_H-M   'P 1'
#
loop_
_entity.id
_entity.type
_entity.pdbx_description
1 polymer ?
#
loop_
_entity_poly.entity_id
_entity_poly.type
_entity_poly.pdbx_seq_one_letter_code
_entity_poly.pdbx_strand_id
1 'polypeptide(L)' 'HMNIVQLPGMGGIFRIAPPLTASDDEIARGVAVLDQALTDAAGDL' A
#
# COMPACT_ATOMS: atom_id res chain seq x y z
N HIS A 1 10.04 4.52 -4.39
CA HIS A 1 10.85 3.28 -4.52
C HIS A 1 10.08 2.17 -3.79
N MET A 2 9.20 1.48 -4.50
CA MET A 2 8.41 0.36 -3.97
C MET A 2 9.30 -0.89 -4.07
N ASN A 3 9.54 -1.60 -2.98
CA ASN A 3 10.30 -2.86 -3.02
C ASN A 3 9.44 -3.97 -3.64
N ILE A 4 9.26 -3.93 -4.97
CA ILE A 4 8.51 -4.95 -5.70
C ILE A 4 9.50 -6.00 -6.21
N VAL A 5 9.47 -7.20 -5.61
CA VAL A 5 10.05 -8.38 -6.26
C VAL A 5 9.00 -8.88 -7.26
N GLN A 6 9.31 -8.82 -8.55
CA GLN A 6 8.45 -9.36 -9.62
C GLN A 6 9.09 -10.66 -10.13
N LEU A 7 8.79 -11.78 -9.46
CA LEU A 7 9.12 -13.11 -9.97
C LEU A 7 7.87 -13.73 -10.62
N PRO A 8 8.00 -14.42 -11.78
CA PRO A 8 6.85 -15.09 -12.41
C PRO A 8 6.17 -16.06 -11.43
N GLY A 9 4.87 -15.89 -11.20
CA GLY A 9 4.09 -16.71 -10.26
C GLY A 9 4.13 -16.25 -8.79
N MET A 10 4.90 -15.21 -8.45
CA MET A 10 4.85 -14.53 -7.15
C MET A 10 4.15 -13.18 -7.32
N GLY A 11 2.94 -13.05 -6.78
CA GLY A 11 2.26 -11.75 -6.69
C GLY A 11 3.18 -10.72 -6.05
N GLY A 12 3.24 -9.51 -6.61
CA GLY A 12 4.11 -8.45 -6.10
C GLY A 12 3.74 -8.10 -4.66
N ILE A 13 4.68 -8.25 -3.72
CA ILE A 13 4.45 -7.89 -2.33
C ILE A 13 4.77 -6.40 -2.15
N PHE A 14 3.78 -5.62 -1.75
CA PHE A 14 3.97 -4.23 -1.34
C PHE A 14 4.15 -4.13 0.18
N ARG A 15 5.33 -3.70 0.64
CA ARG A 15 5.65 -3.51 2.07
C ARG A 15 5.67 -2.03 2.42
N ILE A 16 4.98 -1.67 3.51
CA ILE A 16 4.96 -0.33 4.08
C ILE A 16 5.42 -0.43 5.53
N ALA A 17 6.37 0.42 5.92
CA ALA A 17 6.88 0.51 7.28
C ALA A 17 6.72 1.97 7.76
N PRO A 18 5.58 2.32 8.37
CA PRO A 18 5.40 3.65 8.94
C PRO A 18 6.37 3.86 10.13
N PRO A 19 6.67 5.13 10.49
CA PRO A 19 7.46 5.42 11.69
C PRO A 19 6.82 4.85 12.95
N LEU A 20 7.64 4.45 13.93
CA LEU A 20 7.15 3.95 15.24
C LEU A 20 6.46 5.01 16.09
N THR A 21 6.53 6.28 15.68
CA THR A 21 5.92 7.43 16.35
C THR A 21 4.58 7.83 15.74
N ALA A 22 4.13 7.15 14.67
CA ALA A 22 2.86 7.47 14.04
C ALA A 22 1.70 7.21 15.00
N SER A 23 0.75 8.13 15.06
CA SER A 23 -0.48 7.95 15.83
C SER A 23 -1.47 7.03 15.09
N ASP A 24 -2.43 6.48 15.82
CA ASP A 24 -3.48 5.65 15.24
C ASP A 24 -4.28 6.40 14.15
N ASP A 25 -4.55 7.68 14.35
CA ASP A 25 -5.24 8.54 13.37
C ASP A 25 -4.40 8.74 12.08
N GLU A 26 -3.07 8.80 12.23
CA GLU A 26 -2.16 8.88 11.08
C GLU A 26 -2.11 7.58 10.28
N ILE A 27 -2.12 6.44 10.98
CA ILE A 27 -2.18 5.12 10.35
C ILE A 27 -3.54 4.94 9.65
N ALA A 28 -4.64 5.25 10.31
CA ALA A 28 -5.99 5.12 9.74
C ALA A 28 -6.14 5.96 8.46
N ARG A 29 -5.66 7.21 8.49
CA ARG A 29 -5.63 8.07 7.30
C ARG A 29 -4.79 7.48 6.18
N GLY A 30 -3.61 6.95 6.50
CA GLY A 30 -2.73 6.31 5.52
C GLY A 30 -3.37 5.10 4.84
N VAL A 31 -4.06 4.25 5.62
CA VAL A 31 -4.78 3.08 5.10
C VAL A 31 -5.96 3.51 4.21
N ALA A 32 -6.72 4.54 4.59
CA ALA A 32 -7.82 5.06 3.76
C ALA A 32 -7.33 5.59 2.40
N VAL A 33 -6.18 6.28 2.38
CA VAL A 33 -5.56 6.74 1.12
C VAL A 33 -5.14 5.54 0.25
N LEU A 34 -4.56 4.51 0.85
CA LEU A 34 -4.15 3.30 0.12
C LEU A 34 -5.35 2.56 -0.47
N ASP A 35 -6.43 2.44 0.29
CA ASP A 35 -7.68 1.79 -0.15
C ASP A 35 -8.28 2.51 -1.37
N GLN A 36 -8.37 3.84 -1.31
CA GLN A 36 -8.85 4.64 -2.44
C GLN A 36 -7.96 4.44 -3.67
N ALA A 37 -6.63 4.54 -3.51
CA ALA A 37 -5.70 4.42 -4.62
C ALA A 37 -5.75 3.03 -5.30
N LEU A 38 -5.90 1.96 -4.52
CA LEU A 38 -6.04 0.61 -5.05
C LEU A 38 -7.40 0.41 -5.75
N THR A 39 -8.47 0.98 -5.19
CA THR A 39 -9.80 0.96 -5.80
C THR A 39 -9.79 1.66 -7.15
N ASP A 40 -9.21 2.87 -7.21
CA ASP A 40 -9.09 3.64 -8.44
C ASP A 40 -8.28 2.86 -9.50
N ALA A 41 -7.13 2.31 -9.11
CA ALA A 41 -6.26 1.57 -10.02
C ALA A 41 -6.88 0.24 -10.51
N ALA A 42 -7.76 -0.38 -9.73
CA ALA A 42 -8.45 -1.61 -10.12
C ALA A 42 -9.72 -1.34 -10.94
N GLY A 43 -10.34 -0.16 -10.80
CA GLY A 43 -11.55 0.23 -11.52
C GLY A 43 -11.33 0.66 -12.98
N ASP A 44 -10.09 0.98 -13.36
CA ASP A 44 -9.68 1.37 -14.72
C ASP A 44 -9.24 0.17 -15.61
N LEU A 45 -9.59 -1.08 -15.23
CA LEU A 45 -9.26 -2.32 -15.98
C LEU A 45 -10.43 -2.88 -16.80
#